data_AF-A0A2R5FVI1-F1
#
_entry.id   AF-A0A2R5FVI1-F1
#
_cell.length_a   1.000
_cell.length_b   1.000
_cell.length_c   1.000
_cell.angle_alpha   90.00
_cell.angle_beta   90.00
_cell.angle_gamma   90.00
#
_symmetry.space_group_name_H-M   'P 1'
#
loop_
_entity.id
_entity.type
_entity.pdbx_description
1 polymer ?
#
loop_
_entity_poly.entity_id
_entity_poly.type
_entity_poly.pdbx_seq_one_letter_code
_entity_poly.pdbx_strand_id
1 'polypeptide(L)'
;MHLPAPDFWEFTLPHFRTCLLTDDGSLITNRLAKLLSERGWQVVVLSFPQSIVSDTGGDRLPLPQGVNRIELTDLSEQQLQQKLVAISETYGAIGAFIHLHPEHQVCDAKSEKSILKYVFLLAKHLKRSLNQAALTGRSSFLCVAHLDGEFGLGTIIDFSAISGGLFGLTKTLNLEWEKVFCRAIDLSPEFNPETSAHFIIAELHDPNSLISEVGYNSQGRVTLVSEIASLP
;
A
#
# COMPACT_ATOMS: atom_id res chain seq x y z
N MET A 1 7.47 5.43 -19.70
CA MET A 1 6.42 6.22 -20.41
C MET A 1 5.76 7.16 -19.42
N HIS A 2 5.57 8.44 -19.77
CA HIS A 2 4.80 9.37 -18.93
C HIS A 2 3.31 9.07 -18.99
N LEU A 3 2.64 9.17 -17.84
CA LEU A 3 1.20 9.07 -17.70
C LEU A 3 0.62 10.44 -17.33
N PRO A 4 -0.61 10.76 -17.79
CA PRO A 4 -1.34 11.88 -17.22
C PRO A 4 -1.67 11.59 -15.75
N ALA A 5 -2.07 12.64 -15.02
CA ALA A 5 -2.66 12.49 -13.70
C ALA A 5 -3.85 11.50 -13.75
N PRO A 6 -4.07 10.67 -12.71
CA PRO A 6 -5.21 9.79 -12.66
C PRO A 6 -6.52 10.57 -12.76
N ASP A 7 -7.50 10.00 -13.46
CA ASP A 7 -8.89 10.42 -13.30
C ASP A 7 -9.38 10.04 -11.89
N PHE A 8 -10.45 10.69 -11.44
CA PHE A 8 -11.03 10.43 -10.13
C PHE A 8 -12.35 9.69 -10.24
N TRP A 9 -12.36 8.40 -9.91
CA TRP A 9 -13.61 7.66 -9.76
C TRP A 9 -14.19 7.87 -8.36
N GLU A 10 -15.29 8.61 -8.30
CA GLU A 10 -16.12 8.71 -7.10
C GLU A 10 -17.01 7.46 -6.99
N PHE A 11 -16.79 6.66 -5.95
CA PHE A 11 -17.60 5.48 -5.66
C PHE A 11 -18.14 5.55 -4.23
N THR A 12 -19.37 5.10 -4.05
CA THR A 12 -19.98 5.00 -2.73
C THR A 12 -19.39 3.81 -1.97
N LEU A 13 -18.89 4.06 -0.77
CA LEU A 13 -18.51 3.00 0.15
C LEU A 13 -19.77 2.38 0.75
N PRO A 14 -20.00 1.06 0.61
CA PRO A 14 -21.06 0.43 1.36
C PRO A 14 -20.76 0.54 2.86
N HIS A 15 -21.83 0.60 3.66
CA HIS A 15 -21.73 0.73 5.11
C HIS A 15 -20.82 -0.37 5.71
N PHE A 16 -19.95 0.00 6.65
CA PHE A 16 -19.04 -0.90 7.39
C PHE A 16 -17.95 -1.58 6.56
N ARG A 17 -17.33 -0.85 5.61
CA ARG A 17 -16.17 -1.34 4.86
C ARG A 17 -14.86 -0.76 5.42
N THR A 18 -14.00 -1.65 5.88
CA THR A 18 -12.69 -1.29 6.45
C THR A 18 -11.65 -1.11 5.36
N CYS A 19 -10.85 -0.04 5.45
CA CYS A 19 -9.55 0.09 4.79
C CYS A 19 -8.46 -0.28 5.79
N LEU A 20 -7.80 -1.41 5.56
CA LEU A 20 -6.65 -1.85 6.35
C LEU A 20 -5.38 -1.22 5.77
N LEU A 21 -4.70 -0.40 6.57
CA LEU A 21 -3.47 0.31 6.21
C LEU A 21 -2.31 -0.22 7.04
N THR A 22 -1.18 -0.62 6.44
CA THR A 22 0.02 -0.92 7.25
C THR A 22 0.75 0.36 7.61
N ASP A 23 1.39 0.35 8.78
CA ASP A 23 2.21 1.46 9.27
C ASP A 23 3.67 1.30 8.83
N ASP A 24 4.18 2.29 8.12
CA ASP A 24 5.57 2.38 7.66
C ASP A 24 6.49 3.11 8.65
N GLY A 25 5.97 3.64 9.76
CA GLY A 25 6.72 4.42 10.74
C GLY A 25 6.99 5.86 10.32
N SER A 26 6.41 6.31 9.20
CA SER A 26 6.53 7.67 8.68
C SER A 26 5.25 8.47 8.87
N LEU A 27 5.33 9.79 8.63
CA LEU A 27 4.14 10.64 8.61
C LEU A 27 3.21 10.35 7.41
N ILE A 28 3.64 9.56 6.42
CA ILE A 28 2.78 9.16 5.28
C ILE A 28 1.60 8.35 5.80
N THR A 29 1.83 7.41 6.72
CA THR A 29 0.76 6.63 7.36
C THR A 29 -0.30 7.54 7.99
N ASN A 30 0.12 8.56 8.74
CA ASN A 30 -0.79 9.52 9.36
C ASN A 30 -1.59 10.32 8.32
N ARG A 31 -0.92 10.88 7.31
CA ARG A 31 -1.56 11.70 6.27
C ARG A 31 -2.52 10.89 5.41
N LEU A 32 -2.11 9.69 5.01
CA LEU A 32 -2.96 8.80 4.24
C LEU A 32 -4.18 8.36 5.04
N ALA A 33 -4.00 7.98 6.31
CA ALA A 33 -5.13 7.61 7.18
C ALA A 33 -6.14 8.76 7.30
N LYS A 34 -5.66 10.01 7.44
CA LYS A 34 -6.53 11.19 7.48
C LYS A 34 -7.33 11.33 6.17
N LEU A 35 -6.66 11.30 5.02
CA LEU A 35 -7.30 11.47 3.71
C LEU A 35 -8.32 10.36 3.41
N LEU A 36 -8.06 9.13 3.86
CA LEU A 36 -8.98 8.00 3.75
C LEU A 36 -10.22 8.21 4.64
N SER A 37 -10.02 8.60 5.90
CA SER A 37 -11.13 8.86 6.83
C SER A 37 -12.02 10.01 6.40
N GLU A 38 -11.45 11.10 5.88
CA GLU A 38 -12.21 12.23 5.32
C GLU A 38 -13.05 11.82 4.09
N ARG A 39 -12.69 10.72 3.43
CA ARG A 39 -13.43 10.11 2.31
C ARG A 39 -14.41 9.00 2.75
N GLY A 40 -14.63 8.87 4.05
CA GLY A 40 -15.63 7.96 4.62
C GLY A 40 -15.16 6.52 4.83
N TRP A 41 -13.87 6.21 4.65
CA TRP A 41 -13.35 4.90 4.99
C TRP A 41 -13.32 4.70 6.51
N GLN A 42 -13.73 3.51 6.96
CA GLN A 42 -13.37 3.02 8.29
C GLN A 42 -11.90 2.58 8.25
N VAL A 43 -10.98 3.41 8.74
CA VAL A 43 -9.54 3.14 8.65
C VAL A 43 -9.05 2.42 9.88
N VAL A 44 -8.32 1.31 9.66
CA VAL A 44 -7.59 0.58 10.69
C VAL A 44 -6.13 0.50 10.27
N VAL A 45 -5.24 1.04 11.10
CA VAL A 45 -3.79 0.98 10.91
C VAL A 45 -3.24 -0.25 11.63
N LEU A 46 -2.56 -1.12 10.89
CA LEU A 46 -1.85 -2.29 11.39
C LEU A 46 -0.36 -1.97 11.54
N SER A 47 0.11 -1.86 12.77
CA SER A 47 1.50 -1.50 13.06
C SER A 47 2.35 -2.72 13.33
N PHE A 48 3.47 -2.83 12.62
CA PHE A 48 4.49 -3.84 12.89
C PHE A 48 5.15 -3.63 14.27
N PRO A 49 5.76 -4.65 14.89
CA PRO A 49 6.51 -4.47 16.13
C PRO A 49 7.58 -3.38 15.98
N GLN A 50 7.82 -2.57 17.01
CA GLN A 50 8.82 -1.48 16.96
C GLN A 50 10.25 -1.98 16.66
N SER A 51 10.54 -3.24 16.96
CA SER A 51 11.79 -3.92 16.60
C SER A 51 11.95 -4.21 15.10
N ILE A 52 10.88 -4.09 14.32
CA ILE A 52 10.84 -4.32 12.87
C ILE A 52 10.69 -2.98 12.13
N VAL A 53 9.76 -2.13 12.58
CA VAL A 53 9.54 -0.79 12.03
C VAL A 53 9.56 0.20 13.18
N SER A 54 10.61 0.99 13.25
CA SER A 54 10.72 2.08 14.21
C SER A 54 10.13 3.36 13.61
N ASP A 55 9.37 4.09 14.42
CA ASP A 55 8.83 5.38 14.01
C ASP A 55 9.96 6.42 13.90
N THR A 56 9.81 7.34 12.94
CA THR A 56 10.68 8.51 12.81
C THR A 56 10.60 9.38 14.08
N GLY A 57 11.62 9.28 14.93
CA GLY A 57 11.69 10.00 16.22
C GLY A 57 11.63 9.12 17.47
N GLY A 58 11.57 7.79 17.34
CA GLY A 58 11.72 6.83 18.45
C GLY A 58 10.42 6.47 19.19
N ASP A 59 9.42 7.35 19.17
CA ASP A 59 8.08 7.10 19.71
C ASP A 59 7.03 6.95 18.59
N ARG A 60 5.96 6.18 18.88
CA ARG A 60 4.84 5.96 17.96
C ARG A 60 4.23 7.28 17.50
N LEU A 61 4.19 7.49 16.18
CA LEU A 61 3.54 8.66 15.63
C LEU A 61 2.02 8.62 15.90
N PRO A 62 1.42 9.74 16.36
CA PRO A 62 -0.01 9.78 16.61
C PRO A 62 -0.81 9.59 15.32
N LEU A 63 -1.96 8.94 15.40
CA LEU A 63 -2.91 8.82 14.28
C LEU A 63 -4.00 9.90 14.36
N PRO A 64 -4.63 10.23 13.23
CA PRO A 64 -5.78 11.13 13.22
C PRO A 64 -6.93 10.62 14.10
N GLN A 65 -7.77 11.54 14.58
CA GLN A 65 -8.95 11.17 15.38
C GLN A 65 -9.89 10.24 14.60
N GLY A 66 -10.37 9.18 15.25
CA GLY A 66 -11.27 8.20 14.64
C GLY A 66 -10.57 7.07 13.89
N VAL A 67 -9.27 7.17 13.65
CA VAL A 67 -8.45 6.08 13.10
C VAL A 67 -8.04 5.13 14.23
N ASN A 68 -8.25 3.84 14.04
CA ASN A 68 -7.90 2.83 15.02
C ASN A 68 -6.54 2.21 14.71
N ARG A 69 -5.73 1.94 15.74
CA ARG A 69 -4.43 1.27 15.62
C ARG A 69 -4.52 -0.13 16.21
N ILE A 70 -4.03 -1.12 15.47
CA ILE A 70 -3.84 -2.49 15.94
C ILE A 70 -2.35 -2.81 15.87
N GLU A 71 -1.75 -3.08 17.02
CA GLU A 71 -0.35 -3.44 17.09
C GLU A 71 -0.14 -4.96 16.96
N LEU A 72 0.82 -5.31 16.12
CA LEU A 72 1.37 -6.64 16.02
C LEU A 72 2.45 -6.82 17.10
N THR A 73 2.39 -7.94 17.81
CA THR A 73 3.42 -8.33 18.79
C THR A 73 4.54 -9.13 18.14
N ASP A 74 4.22 -9.84 17.06
CA ASP A 74 5.15 -10.59 16.23
C ASP A 74 4.63 -10.69 14.78
N LEU A 75 5.40 -11.34 13.91
CA LEU A 75 5.04 -11.57 12.51
C LEU A 75 4.54 -13.00 12.24
N SER A 76 3.96 -13.66 13.25
CA SER A 76 3.41 -15.01 13.10
C SER A 76 2.08 -14.99 12.33
N GLU A 77 1.86 -16.02 11.53
CA GLU A 77 0.62 -16.16 10.76
C GLU A 77 -0.60 -16.38 11.67
N GLN A 78 -0.43 -17.03 12.82
CA GLN A 78 -1.50 -17.24 13.80
C GLN A 78 -1.99 -15.90 14.37
N GLN A 79 -1.06 -15.03 14.77
CA GLN A 79 -1.39 -13.72 15.30
C GLN A 79 -2.02 -12.84 14.22
N LEU A 80 -1.55 -12.92 12.97
CA LEU A 80 -2.18 -12.24 11.83
C LEU A 80 -3.66 -12.63 11.69
N GLN A 81 -3.97 -13.94 11.64
CA GLN A 81 -5.34 -14.43 11.50
C GLN A 81 -6.25 -13.91 12.62
N GLN A 82 -5.79 -13.99 13.86
CA GLN A 82 -6.55 -13.52 15.02
C GLN A 82 -6.87 -12.03 14.92
N LYS A 83 -5.90 -11.19 14.52
CA LYS A 83 -6.13 -9.74 14.37
C LYS A 83 -7.06 -9.44 13.21
N LEU A 84 -6.93 -10.12 12.06
CA LEU A 84 -7.83 -9.90 10.92
C LEU A 84 -9.29 -10.26 11.24
N VAL A 85 -9.52 -11.33 12.01
CA VAL A 85 -10.86 -11.67 12.53
C VAL A 85 -11.37 -10.56 13.44
N ALA A 86 -10.60 -10.18 14.46
CA ALA A 86 -11.00 -9.12 15.39
C ALA A 86 -11.28 -7.78 14.68
N ILE A 87 -10.48 -7.42 13.67
CA ILE A 87 -10.69 -6.23 12.84
C ILE A 87 -12.02 -6.33 12.09
N SER A 88 -12.29 -7.47 11.47
CA SER A 88 -13.52 -7.67 10.69
C SER A 88 -14.78 -7.64 11.57
N GLU A 89 -14.70 -8.18 12.78
CA GLU A 89 -15.80 -8.18 13.76
C GLU A 89 -16.05 -6.80 14.36
N THR A 90 -14.98 -6.02 14.60
CA THR A 90 -15.09 -4.72 15.30
C THR A 90 -15.37 -3.57 14.33
N TYR A 91 -14.71 -3.56 13.17
CA TYR A 91 -14.72 -2.42 12.24
C TYR A 91 -15.44 -2.72 10.92
N GLY A 92 -15.82 -3.98 10.70
CA GLY A 92 -16.48 -4.43 9.47
C GLY A 92 -15.50 -5.04 8.47
N ALA A 93 -16.06 -5.68 7.44
CA ALA A 93 -15.29 -6.45 6.47
C ALA A 93 -14.23 -5.60 5.75
N ILE A 94 -13.03 -6.16 5.56
CA ILE A 94 -11.93 -5.47 4.90
C ILE A 94 -12.19 -5.46 3.40
N GLY A 95 -12.45 -4.26 2.86
CA GLY A 95 -12.70 -4.05 1.43
C GLY A 95 -11.59 -3.30 0.72
N ALA A 96 -10.61 -2.76 1.44
CA ALA A 96 -9.38 -2.24 0.84
C ALA A 96 -8.20 -2.57 1.74
N PHE A 97 -7.07 -2.85 1.11
CA PHE A 97 -5.78 -3.01 1.78
C PHE A 97 -4.75 -2.13 1.09
N ILE A 98 -4.00 -1.39 1.89
CA ILE A 98 -2.88 -0.56 1.44
C ILE A 98 -1.67 -0.92 2.29
N HIS A 99 -0.65 -1.48 1.64
CA HIS A 99 0.64 -1.71 2.27
C HIS A 99 1.56 -0.52 1.99
N LEU A 100 1.93 0.22 3.02
CA LEU A 100 3.07 1.15 3.00
C LEU A 100 4.31 0.40 3.45
N HIS A 101 5.27 0.21 2.54
CA HIS A 101 6.56 -0.37 2.89
C HIS A 101 7.43 0.71 3.54
N PRO A 102 8.12 0.44 4.67
CA PRO A 102 9.07 1.40 5.23
C PRO A 102 10.15 1.76 4.20
N GLU A 103 10.63 3.00 4.24
CA GLU A 103 11.84 3.38 3.52
C GLU A 103 13.04 2.54 4.00
N HIS A 104 13.99 2.27 3.12
CA HIS A 104 15.12 1.37 3.41
C HIS A 104 16.00 1.84 4.58
N GLN A 105 15.89 3.11 4.98
CA GLN A 105 16.62 3.69 6.11
C GLN A 105 15.92 3.43 7.45
N VAL A 106 14.63 3.09 7.42
CA VAL A 106 13.77 2.90 8.60
C VAL A 106 13.90 1.48 9.16
N CYS A 107 14.18 0.49 8.33
CA CYS A 107 14.36 -0.89 8.78
C CYS A 107 15.49 -1.59 8.02
N ASP A 108 16.14 -2.57 8.67
CA ASP A 108 17.22 -3.33 8.05
C ASP A 108 16.69 -4.33 7.00
N ALA A 109 17.58 -4.81 6.12
CA ALA A 109 17.22 -5.75 5.06
C ALA A 109 16.54 -7.04 5.58
N LYS A 110 16.83 -7.46 6.82
CA LYS A 110 16.20 -8.63 7.44
C LYS A 110 14.74 -8.33 7.82
N SER A 111 14.49 -7.15 8.35
CA SER A 111 13.16 -6.64 8.70
C SER A 111 12.34 -6.42 7.44
N GLU A 112 12.89 -5.78 6.41
CA GLU A 112 12.24 -5.63 5.10
C GLU A 112 11.80 -6.97 4.50
N LYS A 113 12.70 -7.97 4.49
CA LYS A 113 12.37 -9.32 4.00
C LYS A 113 11.25 -9.97 4.82
N SER A 114 11.21 -9.71 6.11
CA SER A 114 10.19 -10.24 7.01
C SER A 114 8.83 -9.55 6.77
N ILE A 115 8.84 -8.24 6.56
CA ILE A 115 7.67 -7.46 6.16
C ILE A 115 7.13 -7.96 4.81
N LEU A 116 7.98 -8.10 3.79
CA LEU A 116 7.57 -8.59 2.48
C LEU A 116 6.86 -9.95 2.58
N LYS A 117 7.45 -10.91 3.32
CA LYS A 117 6.81 -12.20 3.58
C LYS A 117 5.46 -12.05 4.30
N TYR A 118 5.37 -11.12 5.24
CA TYR A 118 4.15 -10.85 5.97
C TYR A 118 3.05 -10.27 5.06
N VAL A 119 3.40 -9.44 4.07
CA VAL A 119 2.47 -8.95 3.05
C VAL A 119 1.92 -10.09 2.17
N PHE A 120 2.73 -11.10 1.85
CA PHE A 120 2.23 -12.32 1.19
C PHE A 120 1.21 -13.08 2.06
N LEU A 121 1.43 -13.14 3.38
CA LEU A 121 0.45 -13.74 4.30
C LEU A 121 -0.82 -12.90 4.40
N LEU A 122 -0.71 -11.57 4.43
CA LEU A 122 -1.87 -10.66 4.35
C LEU A 122 -2.65 -10.92 3.07
N ALA A 123 -1.99 -10.98 1.91
CA ALA A 123 -2.65 -11.29 0.64
C ALA A 123 -3.40 -12.64 0.68
N LYS A 124 -2.76 -13.70 1.22
CA LYS A 124 -3.40 -15.01 1.42
C LYS A 124 -4.71 -14.91 2.21
N HIS A 125 -4.70 -14.21 3.34
CA HIS A 125 -5.86 -14.11 4.23
C HIS A 125 -6.91 -13.11 3.78
N LEU A 126 -6.52 -12.08 3.03
CA LEU A 126 -7.42 -11.05 2.51
C LEU A 126 -8.12 -11.45 1.21
N LYS A 127 -7.64 -12.48 0.50
CA LYS A 127 -8.19 -12.95 -0.80
C LYS A 127 -9.71 -13.04 -0.79
N ARG A 128 -10.29 -13.73 0.21
CA ARG A 128 -11.75 -13.92 0.29
C ARG A 128 -12.48 -12.59 0.52
N SER A 129 -12.03 -11.81 1.50
CA SER A 129 -12.70 -10.56 1.88
C SER A 129 -12.70 -9.55 0.74
N LEU A 130 -11.54 -9.35 0.09
CA LEU A 130 -11.40 -8.39 -1.00
C LEU A 130 -12.21 -8.81 -2.25
N ASN A 131 -12.21 -10.11 -2.61
CA ASN A 131 -13.02 -10.59 -3.73
C ASN A 131 -14.52 -10.48 -3.45
N GLN A 132 -14.96 -10.68 -2.21
CA GLN A 132 -16.37 -10.48 -1.83
C GLN A 132 -16.75 -8.99 -1.87
N ALA A 133 -15.89 -8.10 -1.35
CA ALA A 133 -16.11 -6.66 -1.40
C ALA A 133 -16.20 -6.12 -2.84
N ALA A 134 -15.45 -6.73 -3.76
CA ALA A 134 -15.45 -6.38 -5.18
C ALA A 134 -16.80 -6.62 -5.88
N LEU A 135 -17.68 -7.46 -5.31
CA LEU A 135 -19.01 -7.74 -5.88
C LEU A 135 -20.00 -6.59 -5.69
N THR A 136 -19.74 -5.70 -4.72
CA THR A 136 -20.68 -4.64 -4.32
C THR A 136 -20.11 -3.23 -4.45
N GLY A 137 -18.91 -3.09 -5.02
CA GLY A 137 -18.25 -1.81 -5.25
C GLY A 137 -16.73 -1.96 -5.37
N ARG A 138 -15.99 -0.85 -5.35
CA ARG A 138 -14.54 -0.86 -5.40
C ARG A 138 -13.93 -1.63 -4.22
N SER A 139 -13.09 -2.61 -4.55
CA SER A 139 -12.21 -3.31 -3.62
C SER A 139 -10.79 -3.20 -4.12
N SER A 140 -9.82 -3.01 -3.22
CA SER A 140 -8.47 -2.62 -3.62
C SER A 140 -7.37 -3.34 -2.84
N PHE A 141 -6.27 -3.66 -3.53
CA PHE A 141 -5.01 -4.11 -2.95
C PHE A 141 -3.87 -3.24 -3.50
N LEU A 142 -3.38 -2.32 -2.69
CA LEU A 142 -2.30 -1.41 -3.05
C LEU A 142 -1.03 -1.78 -2.31
N CYS A 143 0.10 -1.69 -3.00
CA CYS A 143 1.43 -1.75 -2.38
C CYS A 143 2.21 -0.51 -2.78
N VAL A 144 2.80 0.15 -1.79
CA VAL A 144 3.64 1.32 -1.96
C VAL A 144 5.06 0.96 -1.54
N ALA A 145 6.00 1.21 -2.44
CA ALA A 145 7.43 1.07 -2.20
C ALA A 145 8.12 2.42 -2.39
N HIS A 146 9.29 2.56 -1.78
CA HIS A 146 10.15 3.74 -1.91
C HIS A 146 11.46 3.31 -2.59
N LEU A 147 11.41 3.10 -3.91
CA LEU A 147 12.63 2.87 -4.69
C LEU A 147 13.20 4.24 -5.06
N ASP A 148 12.94 4.70 -6.29
CA ASP A 148 13.40 5.96 -6.84
C ASP A 148 12.28 6.69 -7.61
N GLY A 149 11.07 6.11 -7.68
CA GLY A 149 9.99 6.58 -8.55
C GLY A 149 10.19 6.24 -10.03
N GLU A 150 11.22 5.48 -10.36
CA GLU A 150 11.65 5.02 -11.68
C GLU A 150 11.75 3.48 -11.73
N PHE A 151 11.12 2.78 -10.79
CA PHE A 151 11.12 1.32 -10.66
C PHE A 151 12.51 0.71 -10.39
N GLY A 152 13.40 1.49 -9.78
CA GLY A 152 14.80 1.13 -9.54
C GLY A 152 15.67 1.16 -10.80
N LEU A 153 15.22 1.85 -11.86
CA LEU A 153 15.98 2.05 -13.09
C LEU A 153 16.78 3.35 -13.09
N GLY A 154 16.53 4.23 -12.12
CA GLY A 154 17.34 5.41 -11.86
C GLY A 154 18.72 5.03 -11.33
N THR A 155 19.59 6.03 -11.22
CA THR A 155 20.99 5.83 -10.78
C THR A 155 21.41 6.76 -9.65
N ILE A 156 20.49 7.57 -9.13
CA ILE A 156 20.79 8.67 -8.20
C ILE A 156 20.42 8.31 -6.77
N ILE A 157 19.30 7.61 -6.57
CA ILE A 157 18.72 7.33 -5.26
C ILE A 157 19.05 5.90 -4.85
N ASP A 158 19.58 5.73 -3.65
CA ASP A 158 19.77 4.42 -3.05
C ASP A 158 18.42 3.83 -2.60
N PHE A 159 18.23 2.54 -2.86
CA PHE A 159 17.02 1.83 -2.46
C PHE A 159 17.31 0.36 -2.14
N SER A 160 16.37 -0.28 -1.45
CA SER A 160 16.39 -1.73 -1.28
C SER A 160 15.57 -2.44 -2.36
N ALA A 161 16.23 -3.31 -3.10
CA ALA A 161 15.58 -4.16 -4.11
C ALA A 161 14.57 -5.16 -3.52
N ILE A 162 14.57 -5.39 -2.19
CA ILE A 162 13.63 -6.30 -1.53
C ILE A 162 12.20 -5.81 -1.73
N SER A 163 11.97 -4.51 -1.56
CA SER A 163 10.65 -3.89 -1.73
C SER A 163 10.11 -4.02 -3.17
N GLY A 164 11.00 -4.17 -4.17
CA GLY A 164 10.64 -4.48 -5.56
C GLY A 164 9.82 -5.77 -5.72
N GLY A 165 9.91 -6.71 -4.77
CA GLY A 165 9.07 -7.91 -4.74
C GLY A 165 7.57 -7.63 -4.64
N LEU A 166 7.17 -6.46 -4.13
CA LEU A 166 5.77 -6.03 -4.02
C LEU A 166 5.11 -5.83 -5.39
N PHE A 167 5.87 -5.41 -6.42
CA PHE A 167 5.37 -5.24 -7.78
C PHE A 167 5.01 -6.60 -8.39
N GLY A 168 5.87 -7.60 -8.21
CA GLY A 168 5.62 -8.98 -8.63
C GLY A 168 4.40 -9.59 -7.93
N LEU A 169 4.27 -9.40 -6.62
CA LEU A 169 3.09 -9.81 -5.85
C LEU A 169 1.83 -9.15 -6.44
N THR A 170 1.83 -7.83 -6.57
CA THR A 170 0.65 -7.07 -7.00
C THR A 170 0.20 -7.46 -8.41
N LYS A 171 1.14 -7.66 -9.34
CA LYS A 171 0.85 -8.17 -10.70
C LYS A 171 0.22 -9.56 -10.67
N THR A 172 0.74 -10.45 -9.82
CA THR A 172 0.18 -11.80 -9.64
C THR A 172 -1.26 -11.72 -9.12
N LEU A 173 -1.50 -10.91 -8.09
CA LEU A 173 -2.84 -10.72 -7.53
C LEU A 173 -3.81 -10.07 -8.52
N ASN A 174 -3.35 -9.13 -9.36
CA ASN A 174 -4.17 -8.53 -10.42
C ASN A 174 -4.67 -9.58 -11.42
N LEU A 175 -3.87 -10.61 -11.73
CA LEU A 175 -4.29 -11.72 -12.59
C LEU A 175 -5.19 -12.72 -11.87
N GLU A 176 -4.94 -13.00 -10.60
CA GLU A 176 -5.73 -13.97 -9.84
C GLU A 176 -7.08 -13.43 -9.34
N TRP A 177 -7.17 -12.13 -9.06
CA TRP A 177 -8.32 -11.48 -8.41
C TRP A 177 -8.94 -10.45 -9.36
N GLU A 178 -9.43 -10.90 -10.52
CA GLU A 178 -9.87 -10.04 -11.64
C GLU A 178 -10.80 -8.87 -11.27
N LYS A 179 -11.57 -8.97 -10.18
CA LYS A 179 -12.49 -7.92 -9.73
C LYS A 179 -11.89 -6.97 -8.68
N VAL A 180 -10.75 -7.31 -8.09
CA VAL A 180 -10.05 -6.49 -7.10
C VAL A 180 -9.09 -5.55 -7.84
N PHE A 181 -9.18 -4.26 -7.54
CA PHE A 181 -8.26 -3.27 -8.10
C PHE A 181 -6.88 -3.41 -7.46
N CYS A 182 -5.89 -3.80 -8.25
CA CYS A 182 -4.52 -3.96 -7.80
C CYS A 182 -3.62 -2.85 -8.37
N ARG A 183 -2.79 -2.26 -7.50
CA ARG A 183 -1.85 -1.20 -7.92
C ARG A 183 -0.58 -1.21 -7.08
N ALA A 184 0.56 -1.34 -7.75
CA ALA A 184 1.86 -1.09 -7.13
C ALA A 184 2.30 0.35 -7.45
N ILE A 185 2.81 1.05 -6.44
CA ILE A 185 3.22 2.44 -6.54
C ILE A 185 4.68 2.52 -6.09
N ASP A 186 5.55 2.98 -6.97
CA ASP A 186 6.90 3.41 -6.63
C ASP A 186 6.88 4.91 -6.37
N LEU A 187 7.15 5.32 -5.13
CA LEU A 187 7.27 6.72 -4.76
C LEU A 187 8.73 7.08 -4.58
N SER A 188 9.21 8.11 -5.28
CA SER A 188 10.50 8.70 -4.94
C SER A 188 10.51 9.11 -3.46
N PRO A 189 11.55 8.72 -2.69
CA PRO A 189 11.69 9.11 -1.29
C PRO A 189 11.91 10.63 -1.11
N GLU A 190 12.12 11.39 -2.18
CA GLU A 190 12.26 12.85 -2.13
C GLU A 190 10.92 13.57 -1.87
N PHE A 191 9.79 12.89 -2.03
CA PHE A 191 8.48 13.50 -1.77
C PHE A 191 8.19 13.63 -0.28
N ASN A 192 7.65 14.79 0.10
CA ASN A 192 7.18 14.98 1.46
C ASN A 192 5.92 14.11 1.75
N PRO A 193 5.65 13.81 3.03
CA PRO A 193 4.56 12.91 3.41
C PRO A 193 3.17 13.30 2.91
N GLU A 194 2.89 14.61 2.82
CA GLU A 194 1.61 15.11 2.34
C GLU A 194 1.42 14.77 0.86
N THR A 195 2.45 14.99 0.05
CA THR A 195 2.43 14.75 -1.40
C THR A 195 2.31 13.26 -1.68
N SER A 196 3.09 12.43 -0.97
CA SER A 196 3.04 10.97 -1.07
C SER A 196 1.64 10.43 -0.78
N ALA A 197 0.99 10.90 0.29
CA ALA A 197 -0.37 10.50 0.63
C ALA A 197 -1.39 10.88 -0.46
N HIS A 198 -1.25 12.06 -1.08
CA HIS A 198 -2.12 12.47 -2.18
C HIS A 198 -1.95 11.62 -3.44
N PHE A 199 -0.72 11.24 -3.80
CA PHE A 199 -0.49 10.33 -4.93
C PHE A 199 -1.11 8.95 -4.68
N ILE A 200 -0.98 8.41 -3.47
CA ILE A 200 -1.60 7.12 -3.11
C ILE A 200 -3.13 7.19 -3.22
N ILE A 201 -3.74 8.28 -2.75
CA ILE A 201 -5.19 8.49 -2.89
C ILE A 201 -5.60 8.62 -4.36
N ALA A 202 -4.83 9.35 -5.18
CA ALA A 202 -5.11 9.48 -6.60
C ALA A 202 -5.11 8.10 -7.30
N GLU A 203 -4.12 7.25 -6.99
CA GLU A 203 -4.07 5.88 -7.52
C GLU A 203 -5.20 4.98 -7.01
N LEU A 204 -5.59 5.10 -5.74
CA LEU A 204 -6.72 4.34 -5.18
C LEU A 204 -8.03 4.60 -5.95
N HIS A 205 -8.21 5.84 -6.40
CA HIS A 205 -9.38 6.32 -7.15
C HIS A 205 -9.23 6.25 -8.67
N ASP A 206 -8.08 5.85 -9.22
CA ASP A 206 -7.86 5.75 -10.66
C ASP A 206 -8.81 4.72 -11.30
N PRO A 207 -9.76 5.11 -12.17
CA PRO A 207 -10.63 4.14 -12.84
C PRO A 207 -9.86 3.18 -13.74
N ASN A 208 -8.64 3.51 -14.16
CA ASN A 208 -7.84 2.69 -15.06
C ASN A 208 -7.20 1.48 -14.35
N SER A 209 -7.90 0.34 -14.42
CA SER A 209 -7.42 -0.95 -13.91
C SER A 209 -6.37 -1.63 -14.79
N LEU A 210 -6.03 -1.10 -15.97
CA LEU A 210 -5.08 -1.74 -16.90
C LEU A 210 -3.61 -1.53 -16.50
N ILE A 211 -3.30 -0.46 -15.76
CA ILE A 211 -1.92 -0.07 -15.46
C ILE A 211 -1.46 -0.70 -14.14
N SER A 212 -0.99 -1.95 -14.06
CA SER A 212 -0.72 -2.57 -12.75
C SER A 212 0.31 -1.87 -11.83
N GLU A 213 1.20 -1.04 -12.39
CA GLU A 213 2.27 -0.37 -11.65
C GLU A 213 2.53 1.05 -12.16
N VAL A 214 2.83 1.95 -11.22
CA VAL A 214 3.12 3.36 -11.49
C VAL A 214 4.31 3.81 -10.66
N GLY A 215 5.08 4.75 -11.20
CA GLY A 215 6.14 5.45 -10.51
C GLY A 215 5.79 6.93 -10.41
N TYR A 216 6.18 7.57 -9.31
CA TYR A 216 6.13 9.01 -9.14
C TYR A 216 7.54 9.51 -8.85
N ASN A 217 8.02 10.43 -9.67
CA ASN A 217 9.31 11.11 -9.50
C ASN A 217 9.18 12.60 -9.87
N SER A 218 10.29 13.31 -9.92
CA SER A 218 10.34 14.74 -10.28
C SER A 218 9.78 15.07 -11.67
N GLN A 219 9.69 14.08 -12.57
CA GLN A 219 9.11 14.21 -13.91
C GLN A 219 7.61 13.86 -13.95
N GLY A 220 7.00 13.54 -12.80
CA GLY A 220 5.59 13.22 -12.65
C GLY A 220 5.31 11.73 -12.59
N ARG A 221 4.11 11.34 -13.05
CA ARG A 221 3.63 9.96 -13.03
C ARG A 221 4.14 9.21 -14.25
N VAL A 222 4.72 8.04 -14.05
CA VAL A 222 5.29 7.20 -15.10
C VAL A 222 4.85 5.74 -14.95
N THR A 223 4.99 4.97 -16.02
CA THR A 223 4.88 3.50 -15.99
C THR A 223 5.90 2.87 -16.94
N LEU A 224 6.15 1.58 -16.75
CA LEU A 224 7.00 0.78 -17.62
C LEU A 224 6.20 0.34 -18.85
N VAL A 225 6.84 0.47 -20.01
CA VAL A 225 6.33 -0.08 -21.27
C VAL A 225 7.43 -0.88 -21.93
N SER A 226 7.06 -2.02 -22.51
CA SER A 226 7.98 -2.78 -23.34
C SER A 226 7.99 -2.16 -24.73
N GLU A 227 9.17 -1.79 -25.21
CA GLU A 227 9.38 -1.35 -26.58
C GLU A 227 10.14 -2.43 -27.33
N ILE A 228 9.70 -2.72 -28.55
CA ILE A 228 10.44 -3.61 -29.46
C ILE A 228 11.62 -2.80 -29.99
N ALA A 229 12.79 -2.99 -29.40
CA ALA A 229 14.03 -2.48 -29.96
C ALA A 229 14.47 -3.41 -31.10
N SER A 230 14.66 -2.87 -32.30
CA SER A 230 15.42 -3.57 -33.34
C SER A 230 16.87 -3.72 -32.86
N LEU A 231 17.34 -4.97 -32.76
CA LEU A 231 18.74 -5.25 -32.46
C LEU A 231 19.64 -4.59 -33.53
N PRO A 232 20.80 -4.03 -33.13
CA PRO A 232 21.75 -3.42 -34.07
C PRO A 232 22.32 -4.43 -35.08
#